data_AF-A0A820ZSP9-F1
#
_entry.id   AF-A0A820ZSP9-F1
#
_cell.length_a   1.000
_cell.length_b   1.000
_cell.length_c   1.000
_cell.angle_alpha   90.00
_cell.angle_beta   90.00
_cell.angle_gamma   90.00
#
_symmetry.space_group_name_H-M   'P 1'
#
loop_
_entity.id
_entity.type
_entity.pdbx_description
1 polymer ?
#
loop_
_entity_poly.entity_id
_entity_poly.type
_entity_poly.pdbx_seq_one_letter_code
_entity_poly.pdbx_strand_id
1 'polypeptide(L)'
;MLSTNIATIFLNSLSEIPAKLATIPPFLILVAPRRTHSQRSYRYIIPDRQIALDNKIVQLVCLKCQLTNHNSNSDNGFYSCESCFARESPSLITPETDAKIVCYCSTCLSDLHRDLGKELINHNARRIPVEQHKLNLFAVLCIEVAHYVA
;
A
#
# COMPACT_ATOMS: atom_id res chain seq x y z
N MET A 1 -20.84 -16.03 -20.95
CA MET A 1 -19.83 -16.26 -19.89
C MET A 1 -19.56 -14.93 -19.22
N LEU A 2 -19.67 -14.83 -17.89
CA LEU A 2 -19.33 -13.61 -17.15
C LEU A 2 -17.80 -13.51 -17.08
N SER A 3 -17.23 -12.57 -17.83
CA SER A 3 -15.83 -12.16 -17.66
C SER A 3 -15.70 -11.37 -16.36
N THR A 4 -14.68 -11.67 -15.56
CA THR A 4 -14.41 -10.94 -14.30
C THR A 4 -13.09 -10.19 -14.43
N ASN A 5 -13.08 -8.96 -13.94
CA ASN A 5 -11.91 -8.10 -13.90
C ASN A 5 -10.99 -8.49 -12.73
N ILE A 6 -9.67 -8.40 -12.92
CA ILE A 6 -8.70 -8.76 -11.88
C ILE A 6 -8.81 -7.85 -10.65
N ALA A 7 -9.12 -6.57 -10.84
CA ALA A 7 -9.34 -5.61 -9.76
C ALA A 7 -10.51 -6.04 -8.84
N THR A 8 -11.61 -6.52 -9.44
CA THR A 8 -12.76 -7.03 -8.68
C THR A 8 -12.40 -8.30 -7.90
N ILE A 9 -11.64 -9.21 -8.52
CA ILE A 9 -11.17 -10.43 -7.84
C ILE A 9 -10.31 -10.05 -6.63
N PHE A 10 -9.35 -9.16 -6.83
CA PHE A 10 -8.46 -8.69 -5.76
C PHE A 10 -9.22 -8.05 -4.59
N LEU A 11 -10.16 -7.14 -4.88
CA LEU A 11 -11.01 -6.51 -3.86
C LEU A 11 -11.84 -7.52 -3.07
N ASN A 12 -12.42 -8.50 -3.75
CA ASN A 12 -13.19 -9.56 -3.10
C ASN A 12 -12.29 -10.43 -2.21
N SER A 13 -11.10 -10.79 -2.68
CA SER A 13 -10.13 -11.55 -1.89
C SER A 13 -9.70 -10.83 -0.60
N LEU A 14 -9.53 -9.50 -0.63
CA LEU A 14 -9.25 -8.70 0.57
C LEU A 14 -10.45 -8.55 1.51
N SER A 15 -11.67 -8.76 1.00
CA SER A 15 -12.89 -8.75 1.81
C SER A 15 -13.13 -10.10 2.50
N GLU A 16 -12.79 -11.19 1.82
CA GLU A 16 -12.89 -12.56 2.35
C GLU A 16 -11.80 -12.87 3.40
N ILE A 17 -10.58 -12.38 3.17
CA ILE A 17 -9.49 -12.42 4.14
C ILE A 17 -9.35 -10.97 4.63
N PRO A 18 -9.86 -10.60 5.82
CA PRO A 18 -9.95 -9.21 6.27
C PRO A 18 -8.56 -8.61 6.51
N ALA A 19 -7.91 -8.27 5.40
CA ALA A 19 -6.53 -7.84 5.29
C ALA A 19 -6.51 -6.55 4.47
N LYS A 20 -5.61 -5.65 4.85
CA LYS A 20 -5.34 -4.41 4.14
C LYS A 20 -3.84 -4.24 3.98
N LEU A 21 -3.43 -3.58 2.91
CA LEU A 21 -2.03 -3.25 2.70
C LEU A 21 -1.62 -2.18 3.71
N ALA A 22 -0.58 -2.44 4.49
CA ALA A 22 -0.07 -1.50 5.50
C ALA A 22 0.58 -0.25 4.87
N THR A 23 1.00 -0.36 3.61
CA THR A 23 1.63 0.71 2.82
C THR A 23 1.17 0.59 1.37
N ILE A 24 1.41 1.64 0.59
CA ILE A 24 1.14 1.62 -0.86
C ILE A 24 2.37 0.99 -1.52
N PRO A 25 2.23 -0.19 -2.15
CA PRO A 25 3.38 -0.89 -2.71
C PRO A 25 3.89 -0.16 -3.97
N PRO A 26 5.21 -0.16 -4.23
CA PRO A 26 5.77 0.42 -5.46
C PRO A 26 5.36 -0.38 -6.70
N PHE A 27 5.09 -1.68 -6.56
CA PHE A 27 4.54 -2.55 -7.58
C PHE A 27 3.63 -3.62 -6.96
N LEU A 28 2.63 -4.08 -7.70
CA LEU A 28 1.67 -5.09 -7.24
C LEU A 28 1.63 -6.26 -8.24
N ILE A 29 1.96 -7.46 -7.76
CA ILE A 29 1.86 -8.70 -8.55
C ILE A 29 0.62 -9.46 -8.09
N LEU A 30 -0.34 -9.62 -8.99
CA LEU A 30 -1.57 -10.37 -8.74
C LEU A 30 -1.49 -11.72 -9.45
N VAL A 31 -1.61 -12.80 -8.68
CA VAL A 31 -1.66 -14.15 -9.24
C VAL A 31 -3.10 -14.47 -9.64
N ALA A 32 -3.33 -14.69 -10.93
CA ALA A 32 -4.64 -15.06 -11.43
C ALA A 32 -5.12 -16.39 -10.81
N PRO A 33 -6.37 -16.47 -10.31
CA PRO A 33 -6.90 -17.68 -9.69
C PRO A 33 -6.99 -18.83 -10.70
N ARG A 34 -6.56 -20.01 -10.26
CA ARG A 34 -6.72 -21.29 -10.97
C ARG A 34 -8.03 -21.94 -10.54
N ARG A 35 -8.71 -22.65 -11.45
CA ARG A 35 -9.99 -23.33 -11.12
C ARG A 35 -9.82 -24.45 -10.10
N THR A 36 -8.71 -25.16 -10.15
CA THR A 36 -8.33 -26.20 -9.18
C THR A 36 -6.82 -26.18 -8.99
N HIS A 37 -6.33 -26.59 -7.83
CA HIS A 37 -4.89 -26.73 -7.58
C HIS A 37 -4.24 -27.77 -8.50
N SER A 38 -5.01 -28.75 -8.99
CA SER A 38 -4.54 -29.89 -9.78
C SER A 38 -4.64 -29.69 -11.31
N GLN A 39 -5.46 -28.77 -11.81
CA GLN A 39 -5.55 -28.50 -13.25
C GLN A 39 -4.98 -27.13 -13.59
N ARG A 40 -4.18 -27.06 -14.67
CA ARG A 40 -3.67 -25.83 -15.27
C ARG A 40 -4.75 -25.08 -16.05
N SER A 41 -5.97 -24.96 -15.49
CA SER A 41 -7.08 -24.27 -16.14
C SER A 41 -7.36 -22.93 -15.45
N TYR A 42 -7.26 -21.87 -16.25
CA TYR A 42 -7.57 -20.51 -15.84
C TYR A 42 -8.99 -20.14 -16.26
N ARG A 43 -9.64 -19.28 -15.49
CA ARG A 43 -10.85 -18.59 -15.96
C ARG A 43 -10.42 -17.48 -16.91
N TYR A 44 -11.31 -17.10 -17.83
CA TYR A 44 -11.11 -15.88 -18.60
C TYR A 44 -11.21 -14.68 -17.65
N ILE A 45 -10.10 -13.98 -17.46
CA ILE A 45 -9.97 -12.83 -16.56
C ILE A 45 -9.51 -11.65 -17.40
N ILE A 46 -10.18 -10.52 -17.23
CA ILE A 46 -9.80 -9.28 -17.90
C ILE A 46 -8.78 -8.56 -17.02
N PRO A 47 -7.55 -8.33 -17.48
CA PRO A 47 -6.60 -7.51 -16.75
C PRO A 47 -7.01 -6.04 -16.85
N ASP A 48 -7.31 -5.41 -15.72
CA ASP A 48 -7.59 -3.98 -15.66
C ASP A 48 -6.33 -3.18 -15.99
N ARG A 49 -6.46 -2.13 -16.81
CA ARG A 49 -5.35 -1.24 -17.16
C ARG A 49 -4.79 -0.49 -15.95
N GLN A 50 -5.64 -0.27 -14.94
CA GLN A 50 -5.30 0.46 -13.73
C GLN A 50 -6.04 -0.14 -12.53
N ILE A 51 -5.38 -0.16 -11.37
CA ILE A 51 -5.99 -0.53 -10.09
C ILE A 51 -5.86 0.67 -9.16
N ALA A 52 -6.98 1.14 -8.62
CA ALA A 52 -7.00 2.18 -7.61
C ALA A 52 -6.77 1.55 -6.23
N LEU A 53 -5.79 2.06 -5.51
CA LEU A 53 -5.48 1.77 -4.12
C LEU A 53 -6.13 2.85 -3.26
N ASP A 54 -7.28 2.53 -2.67
CA ASP A 54 -8.06 3.39 -1.79
C ASP A 54 -8.02 2.89 -0.33
N ASN A 55 -8.80 3.54 0.55
CA ASN A 55 -8.94 3.16 1.97
C ASN A 55 -9.54 1.76 2.22
N LYS A 56 -10.12 1.13 1.20
CA LYS A 56 -10.64 -0.24 1.29
C LYS A 56 -9.51 -1.25 1.12
N ILE A 57 -8.54 -0.95 0.26
CA ILE A 57 -7.38 -1.81 -0.01
C ILE A 57 -6.21 -1.51 0.93
N VAL A 58 -5.94 -0.23 1.20
CA VAL A 58 -4.79 0.22 1.97
C VAL A 58 -5.25 0.73 3.33
N GLN A 59 -4.60 0.26 4.38
CA GLN A 59 -4.66 0.84 5.71
C GLN A 59 -3.26 1.34 6.04
N LEU A 60 -3.06 2.64 5.86
CA LEU A 60 -1.83 3.25 6.35
C LEU A 60 -1.76 3.06 7.87
N VAL A 61 -0.57 2.75 8.37
CA VAL A 61 -0.30 2.60 9.80
C VAL A 61 0.82 3.56 10.15
N CYS A 62 0.60 4.35 11.19
CA CYS A 62 1.64 5.26 11.69
C CYS A 62 2.84 4.44 12.18
N LEU A 63 4.04 4.76 11.67
CA LEU A 63 5.28 4.04 12.01
C LEU A 63 5.49 3.94 13.53
N LYS A 64 5.34 5.07 14.23
CA LYS A 64 5.52 5.13 15.68
C LYS A 64 4.41 4.36 16.42
N CYS A 65 3.16 4.43 15.95
CA CYS A 65 2.06 3.66 16.51
C CYS A 65 2.27 2.14 16.41
N GLN A 66 2.86 1.67 15.31
CA GLN A 66 3.19 0.26 15.14
C GLN A 66 4.22 -0.22 16.18
N LEU A 67 5.14 0.65 16.60
CA LEU A 67 6.20 0.32 17.55
C LEU A 67 5.76 0.49 19.01
N THR A 68 4.92 1.48 19.31
CA THR A 68 4.57 1.84 20.69
C THR A 68 3.19 1.38 21.12
N ASN A 69 2.45 0.63 20.29
CA ASN A 69 1.04 0.27 20.50
C ASN A 69 0.15 1.50 20.79
N HIS A 70 0.57 2.68 20.33
CA HIS A 70 -0.23 3.89 20.46
C HIS A 70 -1.45 3.79 19.55
N ASN A 71 -2.65 3.88 20.10
CA ASN A 71 -3.88 3.82 19.33
C ASN A 71 -3.99 5.10 18.50
N SER A 72 -3.73 5.01 17.19
CA SER A 72 -3.97 6.14 16.29
C SER A 72 -5.49 6.33 16.23
N ASN A 73 -6.01 7.42 16.82
CA ASN A 73 -7.39 7.84 16.53
C ASN A 73 -7.53 7.93 15.00
N SER A 74 -8.24 6.96 14.44
CA SER A 74 -8.30 6.64 13.00
C SER A 74 -8.92 7.75 12.15
N ASP A 75 -9.52 8.76 12.79
CA ASP A 75 -10.30 9.80 12.12
C ASP A 75 -9.45 10.96 11.57
N ASN A 76 -8.21 11.10 12.06
CA ASN A 76 -7.30 12.14 11.64
C ASN A 76 -6.28 11.52 10.69
N GLY A 77 -6.50 11.70 9.39
CA GLY A 77 -5.72 11.08 8.31
C GLY A 77 -4.20 11.12 8.46
N PHE A 78 -3.50 10.30 7.67
CA PHE A 78 -2.06 10.14 7.77
C PHE A 78 -1.28 11.28 7.10
N TYR A 79 -0.08 11.56 7.60
CA TYR A 79 0.80 12.62 7.12
C TYR A 79 2.19 12.07 6.79
N SER A 80 2.80 12.57 5.72
CA SER A 80 4.22 12.38 5.42
C SER A 80 4.98 13.67 5.71
N CYS A 81 6.23 13.54 6.19
CA CYS A 81 7.11 14.65 6.47
C CYS A 81 8.54 14.26 6.04
N GLU A 82 9.03 14.84 4.93
CA GLU A 82 10.34 14.51 4.37
C GLU A 82 11.49 14.89 5.33
N SER A 83 11.38 16.03 6.01
CA SER A 83 12.37 16.48 7.01
C SER A 83 12.43 15.59 8.24
N CYS A 84 11.31 14.97 8.59
CA CYS A 84 11.20 14.02 9.69
C CYS A 84 11.86 12.68 9.31
N PHE A 85 11.57 12.20 8.10
CA PHE A 85 12.14 10.98 7.54
C PHE A 85 13.67 11.06 7.47
N ALA A 86 14.24 12.17 6.99
CA ALA A 86 15.68 12.34 6.85
C ALA A 86 16.45 12.36 8.19
N ARG A 87 15.76 12.55 9.32
CA ARG A 87 16.36 12.62 10.67
C ARG A 87 16.12 11.38 11.51
N GLU A 88 15.18 10.52 11.13
CA GLU A 88 15.03 9.22 11.78
C GLU A 88 16.27 8.38 11.49
N SER A 89 16.85 7.84 12.55
CA SER A 89 18.12 7.11 12.49
C SER A 89 18.02 5.93 11.50
N PRO A 90 19.03 5.71 10.64
CA PRO A 90 19.03 4.61 9.67
C PRO A 90 18.95 3.21 10.31
N SER A 91 19.07 3.10 11.63
CA SER A 91 18.82 1.86 12.37
C SER A 91 17.34 1.43 12.43
N LEU A 92 16.39 2.31 12.10
CA LEU A 92 14.96 1.98 11.96
C LEU A 92 14.52 1.71 10.51
N ILE A 93 15.39 2.04 9.55
CA ILE A 93 15.12 1.95 8.12
C ILE A 93 16.09 0.92 7.55
N THR A 94 15.63 -0.31 7.34
CA THR A 94 16.45 -1.29 6.62
C THR A 94 16.85 -0.72 5.25
N PRO A 95 18.14 -0.72 4.87
CA PRO A 95 18.67 0.23 3.89
C PRO A 95 18.37 -0.10 2.42
N GLU A 96 17.50 -1.06 2.09
CA GLU A 96 17.46 -1.65 0.75
C GLU A 96 16.09 -1.68 0.08
N THR A 97 15.10 -0.95 0.57
CA THR A 97 13.82 -0.83 -0.15
C THR A 97 13.46 0.62 -0.40
N ASP A 98 13.81 1.07 -1.60
CA ASP A 98 13.29 2.30 -2.21
C ASP A 98 11.78 2.43 -1.98
N ALA A 99 11.38 3.62 -1.51
CA ALA A 99 10.01 4.11 -1.43
C ALA A 99 9.05 3.50 -0.37
N LYS A 100 9.49 3.30 0.88
CA LYS A 100 8.52 3.29 1.99
C LYS A 100 7.99 4.72 2.21
N ILE A 101 6.74 4.97 1.84
CA ILE A 101 6.01 6.17 2.28
C ILE A 101 5.90 6.08 3.80
N VAL A 102 6.78 6.77 4.53
CA VAL A 102 6.69 6.85 5.99
C VAL A 102 5.53 7.78 6.33
N CYS A 103 4.54 7.23 7.01
CA CYS A 103 3.35 7.94 7.40
C CYS A 103 3.23 8.01 8.93
N TYR A 104 2.75 9.15 9.41
CA TYR A 104 2.53 9.45 10.82
C TYR A 104 1.06 9.81 11.02
N CYS A 105 0.49 9.42 12.17
CA CYS A 105 -0.77 10.01 12.62
C CYS A 105 -0.51 11.44 13.12
N SER A 106 -1.56 12.25 13.22
CA SER A 106 -1.44 13.65 13.66
C SER A 106 -0.73 13.79 15.01
N THR A 107 -1.01 12.89 15.97
CA THR A 107 -0.38 12.90 17.30
C THR A 107 1.11 12.62 17.22
N CYS A 108 1.51 11.54 16.54
CA CYS A 108 2.93 11.17 16.44
C CYS A 108 3.74 12.21 15.65
N LEU A 109 3.14 12.82 14.63
CA LEU A 109 3.76 13.92 13.90
C LEU A 109 3.95 15.15 14.81
N SER A 110 2.92 15.50 15.60
CA SER A 110 2.97 16.63 16.52
C SER A 110 3.99 16.42 17.63
N ASP A 111 4.09 15.21 18.19
CA ASP A 111 5.12 14.85 19.17
C ASP A 111 6.51 14.97 18.57
N LEU A 112 6.71 14.47 17.35
CA LEU A 112 8.00 14.56 16.66
C LEU A 112 8.40 16.01 16.41
N HIS A 113 7.47 16.85 15.97
CA HIS A 113 7.70 18.29 15.78
C HIS A 113 7.87 19.07 17.10
N ARG A 114 7.24 18.63 18.20
CA ARG A 114 7.43 19.24 19.53
C ARG A 114 8.89 19.14 19.97
N ASP A 115 9.51 17.99 19.74
CA ASP A 115 10.91 17.74 20.09
C ASP A 115 11.88 18.49 19.15
N LEU A 116 11.43 18.88 17.96
CA LEU A 116 12.22 19.54 16.91
C LEU A 116 12.14 21.09 16.92
N GLY A 117 11.28 21.67 17.76
CA GLY A 117 11.08 23.13 17.83
C GLY A 117 10.04 23.65 16.82
N LYS A 118 9.32 24.71 17.21
CA LYS A 118 8.13 25.22 16.49
C LYS A 118 8.38 25.72 15.06
N GLU A 119 9.62 25.94 14.65
CA GLU A 119 9.96 26.50 13.34
C GLU A 119 9.86 25.50 12.18
N LEU A 120 9.84 24.18 12.45
CA LEU A 120 9.64 23.14 11.43
C LEU A 120 8.17 22.77 11.17
N ILE A 121 7.23 23.32 11.94
CA ILE A 121 5.83 22.89 11.97
C ILE A 121 5.11 23.18 10.64
N ASN A 122 5.56 24.16 9.86
CA ASN A 122 4.74 24.72 8.77
C ASN A 122 5.16 24.40 7.33
N HIS A 123 6.32 23.79 7.07
CA HIS A 123 6.81 23.71 5.68
C HIS A 123 6.75 22.36 4.96
N ASN A 124 6.79 21.21 5.66
CA ASN A 124 7.00 19.93 4.95
C ASN A 124 6.05 18.78 5.34
N ALA A 125 5.12 18.98 6.27
CA ALA A 125 4.13 17.96 6.57
C ALA A 125 2.99 18.01 5.55
N ARG A 126 2.94 17.02 4.65
CA ARG A 126 1.85 16.86 3.69
C ARG A 126 0.90 15.80 4.22
N ARG A 127 -0.38 16.14 4.34
CA ARG A 127 -1.42 15.12 4.51
C ARG A 127 -1.31 14.18 3.32
N ILE A 128 -1.25 12.88 3.56
CA ILE A 128 -1.32 11.88 2.51
C ILE A 128 -2.80 11.76 2.17
N PRO A 129 -3.27 12.31 1.04
CA PRO A 129 -4.60 11.96 0.58
C PRO A 129 -4.55 10.48 0.23
N VAL A 130 -5.29 9.66 0.97
CA VAL A 130 -5.56 8.27 0.53
C VAL A 130 -6.54 8.27 -0.65
N GLU A 131 -6.84 9.43 -1.21
CA GLU A 131 -7.58 9.59 -2.45
C GLU A 131 -6.75 9.02 -3.61
N GLN A 132 -7.01 7.73 -3.85
CA GLN A 132 -6.82 7.01 -5.11
C GLN A 132 -5.40 7.06 -5.69
N HIS A 133 -4.43 6.43 -5.02
CA HIS A 133 -3.20 6.06 -5.73
C HIS A 133 -3.54 5.02 -6.79
N LYS A 134 -3.13 5.24 -8.04
CA LYS A 134 -3.42 4.33 -9.15
C LYS A 134 -2.14 3.60 -9.55
N LEU A 135 -2.19 2.28 -9.58
CA LEU A 135 -1.15 1.46 -10.19
C LEU A 135 -1.56 1.13 -11.62
N ASN A 136 -0.67 1.41 -12.57
CA ASN A 136 -0.88 1.06 -13.98
C ASN A 136 -0.43 -0.39 -14.22
N LEU A 137 -1.17 -1.10 -15.04
CA LEU A 137 -0.74 -2.39 -15.58
C LEU A 137 0.42 -2.16 -16.54
N PHE A 138 1.58 -2.74 -16.22
CA PHE A 138 2.77 -2.64 -17.08
C PHE A 138 3.15 -3.97 -17.72
N ALA A 139 2.71 -5.10 -17.18
CA ALA A 139 3.03 -6.44 -17.70
C ALA A 139 1.93 -7.45 -17.37
N VAL A 140 1.76 -8.44 -18.24
CA VAL A 140 0.93 -9.63 -17.99
C VAL A 140 1.77 -10.86 -18.30
N LEU A 141 2.11 -11.63 -17.26
CA LEU A 141 2.81 -12.90 -17.45
C LEU A 141 1.78 -14.01 -17.74
N CYS A 142 1.82 -14.52 -18.95
CA CYS A 142 0.96 -15.59 -19.43
C CYS A 142 1.68 -16.95 -19.35
N ILE A 143 0.90 -18.04 -19.32
CA ILE A 143 1.42 -19.40 -19.41
C ILE A 143 0.62 -20.19 -20.46
N GLU A 144 1.33 -20.73 -21.42
CA GLU A 144 0.78 -21.55 -22.50
C GLU A 144 1.33 -22.97 -22.38
N VAL A 145 0.46 -23.92 -22.00
CA VAL A 145 0.78 -25.35 -21.77
C VAL A 145 1.83 -25.57 -20.68
N ALA A 146 3.09 -25.22 -20.94
CA ALA A 146 4.24 -25.30 -20.05
C ALA A 146 5.26 -24.15 -20.24
N HIS A 147 4.98 -23.18 -21.11
CA HIS A 147 5.88 -22.08 -21.44
C HIS A 147 5.33 -20.76 -20.94
N TYR A 148 6.19 -19.96 -20.31
CA TYR A 148 5.84 -18.60 -19.88
C TYR A 148 6.12 -17.61 -21.00
N VAL A 149 5.18 -16.70 -21.24
CA VAL A 149 5.28 -15.63 -22.23
C VAL A 149 4.84 -14.31 -21.58
N ALA A 150 5.44 -13.19 -21.99
CA ALA A 150 5.20 -11.85 -21.43
C ALA A 150 5.07 -10.81 -22.54
#